data_AF-A0A9J6P412-F1
#
_entry.id   AF-A0A9J6P412-F1
#
_cell.length_a   1.000
_cell.length_b   1.000
_cell.length_c   1.000
_cell.angle_alpha   90.00
_cell.angle_beta   90.00
_cell.angle_gamma   90.00
#
_symmetry.space_group_name_H-M   'P 1'
#
loop_
_entity.id
_entity.type
_entity.pdbx_description
1 polymer ?
#
loop_
_entity_poly.entity_id
_entity_poly.type
_entity_poly.pdbx_seq_one_letter_code
_entity_poly.pdbx_strand_id
1 'polypeptide(L)' 'MRSNRRFGADLVAADKVRAKKILVKTGWGQGTIGEFRYLWKDVNAGYIAENLLEAVNWIIKK' A
#
# COMPACT_ATOMS: atom_id res chain seq x y z
N MET A 1 17.08 -18.82 -1.93
CA MET A 1 16.63 -18.38 -0.59
C MET A 1 15.41 -17.47 -0.76
N ARG A 2 14.18 -17.99 -0.60
CA ARG A 2 12.95 -17.18 -0.74
C ARG A 2 12.70 -16.47 0.59
N SER A 3 13.01 -15.18 0.62
CA SER A 3 12.74 -14.30 1.77
C SER A 3 11.24 -14.33 2.08
N ASN A 4 10.90 -14.71 3.31
CA ASN A 4 9.53 -14.81 3.85
C ASN A 4 8.92 -13.40 4.12
N ARG A 5 8.98 -12.49 3.14
CA ARG A 5 8.51 -11.11 3.26
C ARG A 5 7.10 -10.96 2.67
N ARG A 6 6.20 -10.35 3.45
CA ARG A 6 4.78 -10.13 3.10
C ARG A 6 4.62 -8.75 2.44
N PHE A 7 4.40 -8.71 1.13
CA PHE A 7 4.08 -7.47 0.42
C PHE A 7 2.62 -7.06 0.68
N GLY A 8 2.37 -5.76 0.81
CA GLY A 8 1.04 -5.24 1.14
C GLY A 8 0.57 -5.54 2.57
N ALA A 9 1.46 -5.95 3.47
CA ALA A 9 1.13 -6.23 4.87
C ALA A 9 0.51 -5.02 5.58
N ASP A 10 1.01 -3.81 5.31
CA ASP A 10 0.48 -2.56 5.86
C ASP A 10 -0.95 -2.30 5.38
N LEU A 11 -1.26 -2.60 4.11
CA LEU A 11 -2.60 -2.46 3.55
C LEU A 11 -3.57 -3.44 4.23
N VAL A 12 -3.17 -4.70 4.42
CA VAL A 12 -3.97 -5.73 5.09
C VAL A 12 -4.18 -5.37 6.57
N ALA A 13 -3.14 -4.88 7.26
CA ALA A 13 -3.25 -4.45 8.64
C ALA A 13 -4.21 -3.26 8.79
N ALA A 14 -4.06 -2.24 7.93
CA ALA A 14 -4.93 -1.07 7.89
C ALA A 14 -6.39 -1.43 7.57
N ASP A 15 -6.62 -2.42 6.70
CA ASP A 15 -7.97 -2.90 6.37
C ASP A 15 -8.69 -3.51 7.58
N LYS A 16 -8.00 -4.36 8.33
CA LYS A 16 -8.55 -5.01 9.54
C LYS A 16 -9.00 -4.02 10.61
N VAL A 17 -8.34 -2.88 10.70
CA VAL A 17 -8.65 -1.83 11.69
C VAL A 17 -9.47 -0.67 11.10
N ARG A 18 -9.92 -0.78 9.85
CA ARG A 18 -10.67 0.27 9.12
C ARG A 18 -9.92 1.61 9.05
N ALA A 19 -8.59 1.57 9.00
CA ALA A 19 -7.77 2.76 8.79
C ALA A 19 -7.80 3.21 7.32
N LYS A 20 -7.40 4.46 7.09
CA LYS A 20 -7.12 4.98 5.74
C LYS A 20 -5.92 4.21 5.16
N LYS A 21 -6.10 3.64 3.96
CA LYS A 21 -5.10 2.83 3.26
C LYS A 21 -4.52 3.63 2.11
N ILE A 22 -3.22 3.92 2.15
CA ILE A 22 -2.50 4.59 1.07
C ILE A 22 -1.33 3.70 0.66
N LEU A 23 -1.23 3.39 -0.62
CA LEU A 23 -0.07 2.69 -1.19
C LEU A 23 0.87 3.72 -1.81
N VAL A 24 2.12 3.76 -1.37
CA VAL A 24 3.13 4.67 -1.93
C VAL A 24 4.05 3.88 -2.86
N LYS A 25 4.24 4.34 -4.10
CA LYS A 25 4.97 3.63 -5.15
C LYS A 25 6.49 3.67 -4.99
N THR A 26 7.04 4.57 -4.18
CA THR A 26 8.49 4.60 -3.91
C THR A 26 8.96 3.31 -3.22
N GLY A 27 10.04 2.70 -3.71
CA GLY A 27 10.58 1.44 -3.19
C GLY A 27 9.75 0.23 -3.60
N TRP A 28 9.31 -0.58 -2.65
CA TRP A 28 8.58 -1.83 -2.91
C TRP A 28 7.12 -1.64 -3.37
N GLY A 29 6.60 -0.40 -3.30
CA GLY A 29 5.25 -0.08 -3.75
C GLY A 29 5.02 -0.38 -5.24
N GLN A 30 6.03 -0.17 -6.09
CA GLN A 30 5.96 -0.53 -7.51
C GLN A 30 5.76 -2.03 -7.73
N GLY A 31 6.52 -2.89 -7.03
CA GLY A 31 6.35 -4.35 -7.10
C GLY A 31 5.03 -4.83 -6.48
N THR A 32 4.48 -4.08 -5.52
CA THR A 32 3.23 -4.41 -4.81
C THR A 32 1.98 -4.23 -5.69
N ILE A 33 2.02 -3.33 -6.68
CA ILE A 33 0.92 -3.10 -7.64
C ILE A 33 0.90 -4.16 -8.76
N GLY A 34 2.07 -4.67 -9.15
CA GLY A 34 2.20 -5.68 -10.19
C GLY A 34 2.32 -7.09 -9.62
N GLU A 35 3.55 -7.51 -9.36
CA GLU A 35 3.90 -8.90 -9.01
C GLU A 35 3.18 -9.40 -7.76
N PHE A 36 2.97 -8.54 -6.75
CA PHE A 36 2.41 -8.95 -5.46
C PHE A 36 0.99 -8.46 -5.19
N ARG A 37 0.26 -7.98 -6.20
CA ARG A 37 -1.14 -7.54 -6.05
C ARG A 37 -2.03 -8.64 -5.47
N TYR A 38 -1.74 -9.89 -5.81
CA TYR A 38 -2.49 -11.06 -5.36
C TYR A 38 -2.50 -11.24 -3.83
N LEU A 39 -1.48 -10.75 -3.11
CA LEU A 39 -1.37 -10.90 -1.65
C LEU A 39 -2.35 -10.02 -0.86
N TRP A 40 -2.86 -8.97 -1.49
CA TRP A 40 -3.81 -8.03 -0.89
C TRP A 40 -5.00 -7.79 -1.83
N LYS A 41 -5.31 -8.77 -2.69
CA LYS A 41 -6.36 -8.68 -3.74
C LYS A 41 -7.71 -8.20 -3.21
N ASP A 42 -8.08 -8.65 -2.01
CA ASP A 42 -9.36 -8.35 -1.35
C ASP A 42 -9.33 -7.01 -0.59
N VAL A 43 -8.17 -6.34 -0.53
CA VAL A 43 -8.00 -5.02 0.10
C VAL A 43 -8.03 -3.93 -0.96
N ASN A 44 -8.85 -2.91 -0.72
CA ASN A 44 -8.90 -1.71 -1.55
C ASN A 44 -8.05 -0.58 -0.93
N ALA A 45 -7.07 -0.07 -1.70
CA ALA A 45 -6.33 1.12 -1.32
C ALA A 45 -7.20 2.36 -1.58
N GLY A 46 -7.32 3.24 -0.58
CA GLY A 46 -8.06 4.50 -0.74
C GLY A 46 -7.32 5.54 -1.58
N TYR A 47 -6.00 5.38 -1.71
CA TYR A 47 -5.15 6.20 -2.58
C TYR A 47 -3.88 5.44 -2.97
N ILE A 48 -3.38 5.68 -4.17
CA ILE A 48 -2.08 5.19 -4.62
C ILE A 48 -1.23 6.41 -4.99
N ALA A 49 -0.23 6.71 -4.18
CA ALA A 49 0.66 7.86 -4.34
C ALA A 49 1.94 7.46 -5.08
N GLU A 50 2.48 8.34 -5.94
CA GLU A 50 3.79 8.15 -6.57
C GLU A 50 4.92 8.19 -5.54
N ASN A 51 4.80 9.02 -4.51
CA ASN A 51 5.80 9.19 -3.46
C ASN A 51 5.21 9.63 -2.11
N LEU A 52 6.05 9.68 -1.08
CA LEU A 52 5.61 10.05 0.28
C LEU A 52 5.05 11.47 0.35
N LEU A 53 5.65 12.42 -0.36
CA LEU A 53 5.19 13.81 -0.37
C LEU A 53 3.75 13.91 -0.89
N GLU A 54 3.43 13.18 -1.95
CA GLU A 54 2.08 13.10 -2.50
C GLU A 54 1.09 12.44 -1.52
N ALA A 55 1.50 11.35 -0.85
CA ALA A 55 0.67 10.71 0.16
C ALA A 55 0.32 11.65 1.32
N VAL A 56 1.32 12.40 1.83
CA VAL A 56 1.11 13.40 2.88
C VAL A 56 0.18 14.51 2.39
N ASN A 57 0.40 15.02 1.18
CA ASN A 57 -0.45 16.03 0.57
C ASN A 57 -1.91 15.56 0.43
N TRP A 58 -2.14 14.29 0.11
CA TRP A 58 -3.48 13.70 0.08
C TRP A 58 -4.12 13.63 1.47
N ILE A 59 -3.34 13.31 2.50
CA ILE A 59 -3.83 13.24 3.89
C ILE A 59 -4.32 14.62 4.37
N ILE A 60 -3.55 15.68 4.11
CA ILE A 60 -3.83 17.02 4.64
C ILE A 60 -4.83 17.85 3.80
N LYS A 61 -5.04 17.51 2.53
CA LYS A 61 -6.01 18.21 1.64
C LYS A 61 -7.44 17.67 1.75
N LYS A 62 -7.68 16.68 2.60
CA LYS A 62 -8.98 16.06 2.85
C LYS A 62 -9.72 16.69 4.02
#